data_AF-A0A8T0SNW5-F1
#
_entry.id   AF-A0A8T0SNW5-F1
#
_cell.length_a   1.000
_cell.length_b   1.000
_cell.length_c   1.000
_cell.angle_alpha   90.00
_cell.angle_beta   90.00
_cell.angle_gamma   90.00
#
_symmetry.space_group_name_H-M   'P 1'
#
loop_
_entity.id
_entity.type
_entity.pdbx_description
1 polymer ?
#
loop_
_entity_poly.entity_id
_entity_poly.type
_entity_poly.pdbx_seq_one_letter_code
_entity_poly.pdbx_strand_id
1 'polypeptide(L)'
;MDSPMGSFLDSVSEHNQESDSDESQSESTHVEADLAILDVIRSMTRKSTTKNSNQKRQRTSATASLGSSTPGSDESLADDEGEGFHTAKAHYVEMLENMWTKKKEFETFKENRKQERHDQIIALEKEKIELRKKDLELRRWIQDNTVMSMDISGMSEQQQKYFLTLQDEIFARRIGAGSG
;
A
#
# COMPACT_ATOMS: atom_id res chain seq x y z
N MET A 1 40.34 -42.82 64.73
CA MET A 1 40.10 -41.87 65.81
C MET A 1 40.52 -40.50 65.32
N ASP A 2 39.71 -39.50 65.67
CA ASP A 2 39.96 -38.05 65.61
C ASP A 2 39.47 -37.27 64.38
N SER A 3 38.20 -36.84 64.49
CA SER A 3 37.66 -35.59 63.93
C SER A 3 38.28 -34.36 64.63
N PRO A 4 38.18 -33.15 64.05
CA PRO A 4 37.13 -32.21 64.50
C PRO A 4 36.47 -31.45 63.31
N MET A 5 35.13 -31.41 63.20
CA MET A 5 34.21 -30.42 63.81
C MET A 5 34.62 -28.96 63.58
N GLY A 6 33.77 -28.24 62.82
CA GLY A 6 33.89 -26.79 62.61
C GLY A 6 32.79 -26.24 61.71
N SER A 7 31.56 -26.19 62.22
CA SER A 7 30.41 -25.46 61.66
C SER A 7 30.54 -23.96 61.89
N PHE A 8 30.23 -23.12 60.91
CA PHE A 8 29.47 -21.87 61.15
C PHE A 8 28.78 -21.39 59.86
N LEU A 9 27.50 -21.09 60.01
CA LEU A 9 26.60 -20.48 59.04
C LEU A 9 26.88 -18.97 58.90
N ASP A 10 26.12 -18.33 58.00
CA ASP A 10 25.91 -16.88 57.84
C ASP A 10 26.85 -16.22 56.80
N SER A 11 26.42 -15.46 55.78
CA SER A 11 25.11 -14.95 55.38
C SER A 11 25.20 -14.41 53.94
N VAL A 12 24.07 -14.49 53.21
CA VAL A 12 23.53 -13.58 52.18
C VAL A 12 24.49 -12.64 51.42
N SER A 13 24.55 -12.78 50.09
CA SER A 13 24.41 -11.63 49.18
C SER A 13 23.97 -12.11 47.79
N GLU A 14 22.71 -11.86 47.47
CA GLU A 14 22.18 -11.87 46.12
C GLU A 14 23.00 -10.93 45.23
N HIS A 15 23.41 -11.42 44.07
CA HIS A 15 23.62 -10.54 42.93
C HIS A 15 23.15 -11.28 41.65
N ASN A 16 21.84 -11.30 41.46
CA ASN A 16 21.26 -11.46 40.12
C ASN A 16 21.69 -10.25 39.29
N GLN A 17 22.52 -10.47 38.27
CA GLN A 17 22.68 -9.51 37.19
C GLN A 17 21.98 -10.10 35.97
N GLU A 18 20.71 -9.70 35.85
CA GLU A 18 19.90 -9.74 34.64
C GLU A 18 20.68 -9.12 33.48
N SER A 19 20.84 -9.85 32.38
CA SER A 19 21.13 -9.31 31.05
C SER A 19 20.74 -10.35 30.03
N ASP A 20 19.56 -10.16 29.43
CA ASP A 20 19.30 -10.37 28.01
C ASP A 20 17.94 -9.72 27.70
N SER A 21 17.98 -8.40 27.66
CA SER A 21 16.90 -7.53 27.21
C SER A 21 17.07 -7.24 25.71
N ASP A 22 16.58 -8.14 24.86
CA ASP A 22 16.59 -7.98 23.40
C ASP A 22 15.17 -8.11 22.78
N GLU A 23 14.13 -7.78 23.54
CA GLU A 23 12.73 -7.85 23.05
C GLU A 23 11.99 -6.51 23.19
N SER A 24 12.70 -5.38 23.04
CA SER A 24 12.05 -4.05 22.99
C SER A 24 12.54 -3.15 21.86
N GLN A 25 13.54 -3.58 21.08
CA GLN A 25 14.00 -2.81 19.90
C GLN A 25 13.19 -3.12 18.63
N SER A 26 12.55 -4.29 18.54
CA SER A 26 11.80 -4.70 17.34
C SER A 26 10.49 -3.94 17.14
N GLU A 27 9.83 -3.51 18.22
CA GLU A 27 8.57 -2.77 18.13
C GLU A 27 8.82 -1.26 17.91
N SER A 28 9.90 -0.70 18.46
CA SER A 28 10.29 0.70 18.26
C SER A 28 10.73 0.97 16.81
N THR A 29 11.48 0.05 16.20
CA THR A 29 11.94 0.20 14.81
C THR A 29 10.80 0.04 13.80
N HIS A 30 9.79 -0.78 14.10
CA HIS A 30 8.60 -0.93 13.26
C HIS A 30 7.76 0.36 13.23
N VAL A 31 7.52 0.98 14.39
CA VAL A 31 6.77 2.24 14.48
C VAL A 31 7.55 3.39 13.82
N GLU A 32 8.87 3.43 13.97
CA GLU A 32 9.72 4.44 13.34
C GLU A 32 9.77 4.29 11.81
N ALA A 33 9.82 3.06 11.30
CA ALA A 33 9.71 2.76 9.87
C ALA A 33 8.34 3.16 9.29
N ASP A 34 7.25 2.89 10.01
CA ASP A 34 5.90 3.27 9.60
C ASP A 34 5.73 4.80 9.54
N LEU A 35 6.32 5.53 10.49
CA LEU A 35 6.33 7.00 10.50
C LEU A 35 7.14 7.57 9.33
N ALA A 36 8.29 6.96 9.00
CA ALA A 36 9.10 7.35 7.85
C ALA A 36 8.36 7.15 6.53
N ILE A 37 7.65 6.03 6.36
CA ILE A 37 6.82 5.75 5.18
C ILE A 37 5.70 6.79 5.04
N LEU A 38 5.03 7.15 6.14
CA LEU A 38 3.98 8.16 6.15
C LEU A 38 4.50 9.56 5.75
N ASP A 39 5.72 9.93 6.15
CA ASP A 39 6.30 11.23 5.78
C ASP A 39 6.70 11.31 4.30
N VAL A 40 7.23 10.21 3.74
CA VAL A 40 7.50 10.10 2.30
C VAL A 40 6.21 10.26 1.48
N ILE A 41 5.12 9.59 1.87
CA ILE A 41 3.82 9.71 1.19
C ILE A 41 3.26 11.15 1.30
N ARG A 42 3.39 11.78 2.47
CA ARG A 42 2.99 13.19 2.68
C ARG A 42 3.80 14.14 1.80
N SER A 43 5.08 13.87 1.61
CA SER A 43 5.96 14.69 0.78
C SER A 43 5.55 14.68 -0.69
N MET A 44 5.12 13.52 -1.21
CA MET A 44 4.72 13.32 -2.61
C MET A 44 3.31 13.81 -2.94
N THR A 45 2.48 14.09 -1.92
CA THR A 45 1.08 14.53 -2.09
C THR A 45 0.88 16.05 -1.93
N ARG A 46 1.95 16.83 -1.70
CA ARG A 46 1.91 18.29 -1.64
C ARG A 46 1.60 18.89 -3.02
N LYS A 47 0.35 19.30 -3.23
CA LYS A 47 -0.09 20.06 -4.40
C LYS A 47 0.55 21.45 -4.40
N SER A 48 1.40 21.77 -5.37
CA SER A 48 1.93 23.12 -5.57
C SER A 48 0.81 24.07 -6.02
N THR A 49 0.38 24.98 -5.15
CA THR A 49 -0.51 26.08 -5.51
C THR A 49 0.31 27.21 -6.15
N THR A 50 0.48 27.15 -7.46
CA THR A 50 0.99 28.28 -8.25
C THR A 50 -0.08 29.36 -8.29
N LYS A 51 0.05 30.41 -7.47
CA LYS A 51 -0.81 31.59 -7.56
C LYS A 51 -0.50 32.34 -8.85
N ASN A 52 -1.39 32.25 -9.83
CA ASN A 52 -1.40 33.10 -11.02
C ASN A 52 -1.65 34.56 -10.59
N SER A 53 -0.67 35.42 -10.80
CA SER A 53 -0.78 36.87 -10.70
C SER A 53 -1.19 37.44 -12.05
N ASN A 54 -2.47 37.79 -12.21
CA ASN A 54 -2.99 38.42 -13.42
C ASN A 54 -2.53 39.89 -13.49
N GLN A 55 -1.54 40.21 -14.31
CA GLN A 55 -1.27 41.59 -14.70
C GLN A 55 -2.25 42.05 -15.79
N LYS A 56 -3.11 42.97 -15.37
CA LYS A 56 -4.02 43.84 -16.12
C LYS A 56 -3.35 44.40 -17.39
N ARG A 57 -3.74 43.91 -18.57
CA ARG A 57 -3.33 44.51 -19.86
C ARG A 57 -4.17 45.77 -20.13
N GLN A 58 -3.49 46.90 -20.20
CA GLN A 58 -4.03 48.19 -20.63
C GLN A 58 -4.50 48.10 -22.09
N ARG A 59 -5.70 48.63 -22.36
CA ARG A 59 -6.14 49.02 -23.72
C ARG A 59 -5.40 50.29 -24.11
N THR A 60 -4.63 50.24 -25.19
CA THR A 60 -4.16 51.44 -25.90
C THR A 60 -4.81 51.46 -27.28
N SER A 61 -5.66 52.46 -27.49
CA SER A 61 -6.15 52.88 -28.80
C SER A 61 -5.05 53.58 -29.57
N ALA A 62 -4.89 53.27 -30.86
CA ALA A 62 -4.24 54.16 -31.81
C ALA A 62 -4.97 54.08 -33.16
N THR A 63 -5.40 55.26 -33.59
CA THR A 63 -6.00 55.61 -34.88
C THR A 63 -4.90 55.84 -35.92
N ALA A 64 -5.06 55.37 -37.15
CA ALA A 64 -4.63 56.12 -38.34
C ALA A 64 -5.22 55.46 -39.60
N SER A 65 -6.03 56.25 -40.29
CA SER A 65 -6.52 56.03 -41.64
C SER A 65 -5.37 56.17 -42.64
N LEU A 66 -5.25 55.28 -43.62
CA LEU A 66 -4.53 55.53 -44.86
C LEU A 66 -5.37 54.96 -46.02
N GLY A 67 -5.95 55.86 -46.81
CA GLY A 67 -6.58 55.52 -48.08
C GLY A 67 -5.54 55.27 -49.17
N SER A 68 -5.89 54.44 -50.14
CA SER A 68 -5.26 54.44 -51.46
C SER A 68 -6.24 53.86 -52.48
N SER A 69 -6.49 54.63 -53.54
CA SER A 69 -7.41 54.31 -54.63
C SER A 69 -6.79 53.34 -55.66
N THR A 70 -7.69 52.68 -56.39
CA THR A 70 -7.58 51.68 -57.49
C THR A 70 -6.73 52.08 -58.72
N PRO A 71 -6.25 51.09 -59.52
CA PRO A 71 -6.90 50.82 -60.81
C PRO A 71 -6.92 49.32 -61.22
N GLY A 72 -7.82 48.96 -62.14
CA GLY A 72 -8.02 47.58 -62.63
C GLY A 72 -7.06 47.12 -63.74
N SER A 73 -7.02 45.80 -63.94
CA SER A 73 -6.60 45.08 -65.16
C SER A 73 -6.91 43.60 -64.88
N ASP A 74 -7.99 43.04 -65.42
CA ASP A 74 -8.08 42.34 -66.71
C ASP A 74 -7.27 41.02 -66.80
N GLU A 75 -8.03 40.00 -67.19
CA GLU A 75 -7.74 38.70 -67.81
C GLU A 75 -6.61 37.75 -67.35
N SER A 76 -7.09 36.56 -66.95
CA SER A 76 -6.54 35.22 -67.20
C SER A 76 -5.21 34.82 -66.54
N LEU A 77 -5.26 33.89 -65.58
CA LEU A 77 -4.24 32.86 -65.47
C LEU A 77 -4.69 31.66 -64.60
N ALA A 78 -4.78 30.51 -65.25
CA ALA A 78 -4.57 29.14 -64.75
C ALA A 78 -5.37 28.62 -63.53
N ASP A 79 -6.29 27.70 -63.82
CA ASP A 79 -6.80 26.69 -62.90
C ASP A 79 -5.67 25.69 -62.50
N ASP A 80 -4.94 25.91 -61.39
CA ASP A 80 -4.06 24.88 -60.78
C ASP A 80 -3.66 25.11 -59.30
N GLU A 81 -4.56 25.64 -58.44
CA GLU A 81 -4.19 26.00 -57.05
C GLU A 81 -5.08 25.33 -55.97
N GLY A 82 -5.65 24.17 -56.26
CA GLY A 82 -6.52 23.43 -55.32
C GLY A 82 -5.79 22.40 -54.45
N GLU A 83 -4.73 21.76 -54.96
CA GLU A 83 -4.19 20.54 -54.35
C GLU A 83 -3.36 20.80 -53.08
N GLY A 84 -2.63 21.91 -53.01
CA GLY A 84 -1.82 22.28 -51.85
C GLY A 84 -2.67 22.58 -50.60
N PHE A 85 -3.81 23.26 -50.78
CA PHE A 85 -4.75 23.57 -49.69
C PHE A 85 -5.42 22.31 -49.14
N HIS A 86 -5.84 21.40 -50.02
CA HIS A 86 -6.43 20.13 -49.60
C HIS A 86 -5.41 19.22 -48.91
N THR A 87 -4.16 19.19 -49.37
CA THR A 87 -3.07 18.43 -48.74
C THR A 87 -2.70 18.99 -47.36
N ALA A 88 -2.58 20.32 -47.22
CA ALA A 88 -2.33 20.96 -45.93
C ALA A 88 -3.49 20.73 -44.93
N LYS A 89 -4.73 20.77 -45.41
CA LYS A 89 -5.91 20.45 -44.61
C LYS A 89 -5.91 18.99 -44.15
N ALA A 90 -5.56 18.04 -45.02
CA ALA A 90 -5.45 16.62 -44.67
C ALA A 90 -4.37 16.40 -43.60
N HIS A 91 -3.19 17.00 -43.75
CA HIS A 91 -2.12 16.95 -42.75
C HIS A 91 -2.55 17.52 -41.39
N TYR A 92 -3.31 18.62 -41.39
CA TYR A 92 -3.82 19.21 -40.16
C TYR A 92 -4.84 18.29 -39.46
N VAL A 93 -5.73 17.67 -40.23
CA VAL A 93 -6.69 16.68 -39.71
C VAL A 93 -5.96 15.47 -39.11
N GLU A 94 -4.97 14.92 -39.83
CA GLU A 94 -4.15 13.81 -39.35
C GLU A 94 -3.41 14.15 -38.05
N MET A 95 -2.84 15.36 -37.95
CA MET A 95 -2.18 15.83 -36.74
C MET A 95 -3.14 15.90 -35.54
N LEU A 96 -4.37 16.39 -35.76
CA LEU A 96 -5.39 16.42 -34.72
C LEU A 96 -5.83 15.01 -34.30
N GLU A 97 -6.05 14.12 -35.26
CA GLU A 97 -6.42 12.72 -35.00
C GLU A 97 -5.34 12.01 -34.16
N ASN A 98 -4.06 12.20 -34.51
CA ASN A 98 -2.92 11.69 -33.74
C ASN A 98 -2.89 12.27 -32.32
N MET A 99 -3.15 13.57 -32.16
CA MET A 99 -3.21 14.20 -30.83
C MET A 99 -4.34 13.61 -29.98
N TRP A 100 -5.53 13.41 -30.57
CA TRP A 100 -6.67 12.79 -29.88
C TRP A 100 -6.39 11.34 -29.48
N THR A 101 -5.75 10.58 -30.38
CA THR A 101 -5.35 9.20 -30.13
C THR A 101 -4.37 9.12 -28.96
N LYS A 102 -3.29 9.91 -29.00
CA LYS A 102 -2.32 10.01 -27.91
C LYS A 102 -2.94 10.45 -26.59
N LYS A 103 -3.89 11.39 -26.63
CA LYS A 103 -4.62 11.82 -25.44
C LYS A 103 -5.41 10.66 -24.83
N LYS A 104 -6.12 9.88 -25.65
CA LYS A 104 -6.88 8.71 -25.18
C LYS A 104 -5.95 7.65 -24.58
N GLU A 105 -4.86 7.34 -25.27
CA GLU A 105 -3.83 6.39 -24.78
C GLU A 105 -3.20 6.85 -23.45
N PHE A 106 -2.96 8.15 -23.30
CA PHE A 106 -2.41 8.69 -22.06
C PHE A 106 -3.40 8.59 -20.89
N GLU A 107 -4.70 8.81 -21.13
CA GLU A 107 -5.72 8.64 -20.09
C GLU A 107 -5.89 7.16 -19.71
N THR A 108 -5.91 6.23 -20.68
CA THR A 108 -5.96 4.79 -20.37
C THR A 108 -4.70 4.32 -19.65
N PHE A 109 -3.52 4.80 -20.05
CA PHE A 109 -2.26 4.51 -19.36
C PHE A 109 -2.29 4.96 -17.89
N LYS A 110 -2.77 6.19 -17.61
CA LYS A 110 -2.93 6.67 -16.24
C LYS A 110 -3.90 5.82 -15.44
N GLU A 111 -5.01 5.42 -16.04
CA GLU A 111 -6.01 4.60 -15.37
C GLU A 111 -5.49 3.19 -15.09
N ASN A 112 -4.85 2.55 -16.06
CA ASN A 112 -4.20 1.25 -15.88
C ASN A 112 -3.14 1.31 -14.77
N ARG A 113 -2.34 2.38 -14.71
CA ARG A 113 -1.35 2.55 -13.64
C ARG A 113 -1.99 2.69 -12.26
N LYS A 114 -3.20 3.28 -12.16
CA LYS A 114 -3.94 3.28 -10.91
C LYS A 114 -4.46 1.90 -10.60
N GLN A 115 -5.11 1.24 -11.56
CA GLN A 115 -5.70 -0.08 -11.38
C GLN A 115 -4.64 -1.09 -10.90
N GLU A 116 -3.46 -1.09 -11.52
CA GLU A 116 -2.33 -1.92 -11.11
C GLU A 116 -1.96 -1.75 -9.63
N ARG A 117 -1.91 -0.49 -9.14
CA ARG A 117 -1.65 -0.23 -7.71
C ARG A 117 -2.78 -0.74 -6.81
N HIS A 118 -4.04 -0.60 -7.24
CA HIS A 118 -5.17 -1.11 -6.46
C HIS A 118 -5.13 -2.64 -6.40
N ASP A 119 -4.84 -3.30 -7.52
CA ASP A 119 -4.74 -4.76 -7.58
C ASP A 119 -3.60 -5.28 -6.69
N GLN A 120 -2.46 -4.60 -6.68
CA GLN A 120 -1.34 -4.91 -5.77
C GLN A 120 -1.74 -4.78 -4.30
N ILE A 121 -2.44 -3.71 -3.92
CA ILE A 121 -2.92 -3.52 -2.55
C ILE A 121 -3.89 -4.64 -2.16
N ILE A 122 -4.86 -4.97 -3.02
CA ILE A 122 -5.83 -6.03 -2.77
C ILE A 122 -5.13 -7.39 -2.63
N ALA A 123 -4.12 -7.68 -3.46
CA ALA A 123 -3.36 -8.91 -3.37
C ALA A 123 -2.62 -9.03 -2.03
N LEU A 124 -1.95 -7.96 -1.60
CA LEU A 124 -1.25 -7.91 -0.32
C LEU A 124 -2.19 -8.03 0.88
N GLU A 125 -3.36 -7.39 0.84
CA GLU A 125 -4.36 -7.51 1.91
C GLU A 125 -4.93 -8.93 2.01
N LYS A 126 -5.19 -9.57 0.88
CA LYS A 126 -5.63 -10.97 0.84
C LYS A 126 -4.57 -11.90 1.45
N GLU A 127 -3.31 -11.73 1.07
CA GLU A 127 -2.19 -12.50 1.63
C GLU A 127 -2.07 -12.29 3.14
N LYS A 128 -2.16 -11.05 3.61
CA LYS A 128 -2.11 -10.73 5.05
C LYS A 128 -3.24 -11.38 5.83
N ILE A 129 -4.46 -11.38 5.30
CA ILE A 129 -5.61 -12.06 5.93
C ILE A 129 -5.37 -13.56 5.98
N GLU A 130 -4.87 -14.13 4.89
CA GLU A 130 -4.62 -15.57 4.78
C GLU A 130 -3.52 -16.04 5.74
N LEU A 131 -2.44 -15.28 5.88
CA LEU A 131 -1.40 -15.54 6.87
C LEU A 131 -1.95 -15.47 8.30
N ARG A 132 -2.76 -14.45 8.62
CA ARG A 132 -3.40 -14.35 9.95
C ARG A 132 -4.33 -15.52 10.25
N LYS A 133 -5.06 -16.03 9.25
CA LYS A 133 -5.92 -17.21 9.43
C LYS A 133 -5.09 -18.44 9.79
N LYS A 134 -4.05 -18.73 9.01
CA LYS A 134 -3.13 -19.85 9.27
C LYS A 134 -2.47 -19.76 10.65
N ASP A 135 -2.08 -18.56 11.04
CA ASP A 135 -1.46 -18.29 12.34
C ASP A 135 -2.45 -18.50 13.52
N LEU A 136 -3.71 -18.09 13.36
CA LEU A 136 -4.77 -18.39 14.34
C LEU A 136 -5.09 -19.88 14.40
N GLU A 137 -5.15 -20.56 13.26
CA GLU A 137 -5.36 -22.02 13.18
C GLU A 137 -4.22 -22.78 13.86
N LEU A 138 -2.97 -22.38 13.61
CA LEU A 138 -1.80 -22.97 14.24
C LEU A 138 -1.82 -22.76 15.76
N ARG A 139 -2.08 -21.54 16.24
CA ARG A 139 -2.20 -21.26 17.68
C ARG A 139 -3.29 -22.12 18.32
N ARG A 140 -4.44 -22.22 17.68
CA ARG A 140 -5.54 -23.08 18.16
C ARG A 140 -5.14 -24.55 18.17
N TRP A 141 -4.48 -25.03 17.13
CA TRP A 141 -4.01 -26.42 17.05
C TRP A 141 -3.02 -26.75 18.17
N ILE A 142 -2.08 -25.84 18.47
CA ILE A 142 -1.15 -25.97 19.59
C ILE A 142 -1.91 -26.04 20.90
N GLN A 143 -2.82 -25.10 21.17
CA GLN A 143 -3.63 -25.10 22.40
C GLN A 143 -4.44 -26.39 22.56
N ASP A 144 -5.13 -26.81 21.51
CA ASP A 144 -5.91 -28.04 21.50
C ASP A 144 -4.99 -29.25 21.78
N ASN A 145 -3.78 -29.31 21.20
CA ASN A 145 -2.84 -30.40 21.47
C ASN A 145 -2.26 -30.39 22.89
N THR A 146 -2.02 -29.22 23.46
CA THR A 146 -1.63 -29.10 24.87
C THR A 146 -2.70 -29.71 25.78
N VAL A 147 -3.98 -29.43 25.51
CA VAL A 147 -5.10 -30.01 26.26
C VAL A 147 -5.22 -31.52 26.03
N MET A 148 -5.06 -31.97 24.79
CA MET A 148 -5.15 -33.40 24.42
C MET A 148 -4.01 -34.26 24.98
N SER A 149 -2.84 -33.66 25.23
CA SER A 149 -1.66 -34.35 25.78
C SER A 149 -1.51 -34.21 27.30
N MET A 150 -2.39 -33.46 27.96
CA MET A 150 -2.35 -33.27 29.41
C MET A 150 -2.55 -34.61 30.15
N ASP A 151 -1.64 -34.95 31.06
CA ASP A 151 -1.83 -36.10 31.94
C ASP A 151 -2.84 -35.76 33.05
N ILE A 152 -4.01 -36.40 32.99
CA ILE A 152 -5.12 -36.21 33.91
C ILE A 152 -5.14 -37.23 35.05
N SER A 153 -4.26 -38.23 35.05
CA SER A 153 -4.29 -39.35 36.01
C SER A 153 -3.98 -38.92 37.45
N GLY A 154 -3.17 -37.86 37.62
CA GLY A 154 -2.80 -37.29 38.92
C GLY A 154 -3.68 -36.13 39.40
N MET A 155 -4.75 -35.78 38.66
CA MET A 155 -5.61 -34.64 38.98
C MET A 155 -6.80 -35.02 39.87
N SER A 156 -7.44 -34.03 40.51
CA SER A 156 -8.69 -34.26 41.23
C SER A 156 -9.83 -34.66 40.27
N GLU A 157 -10.85 -35.38 40.77
CA GLU A 157 -11.98 -35.84 39.94
C GLU A 157 -12.67 -34.70 39.19
N GLN A 158 -12.81 -33.53 39.82
CA GLN A 158 -13.41 -32.34 39.19
C GLN A 158 -12.55 -31.83 38.03
N GLN A 159 -11.22 -31.76 38.21
CA GLN A 159 -10.29 -31.33 37.15
C GLN A 159 -10.25 -32.35 36.02
N GLN A 160 -10.20 -33.64 36.34
CA GLN A 160 -10.23 -34.72 35.36
C GLN A 160 -11.49 -34.60 34.47
N LYS A 161 -12.66 -34.41 35.08
CA LYS A 161 -13.92 -34.23 34.35
C LYS A 161 -13.90 -32.99 33.44
N TYR A 162 -13.34 -31.88 33.92
CA TYR A 162 -13.21 -30.65 33.14
C TYR A 162 -12.35 -30.86 31.89
N PHE A 163 -11.17 -31.46 32.03
CA PHE A 163 -10.27 -31.71 30.90
C PHE A 163 -10.80 -32.77 29.93
N LEU A 164 -11.46 -33.83 30.41
CA LEU A 164 -12.13 -34.80 29.54
C LEU A 164 -13.21 -34.12 28.67
N THR A 165 -14.01 -33.24 29.26
CA THR A 165 -15.04 -32.49 28.52
C THR A 165 -14.42 -31.59 27.44
N LEU A 166 -13.30 -30.94 27.75
CA LEU A 166 -12.54 -30.13 26.78
C LEU A 166 -11.96 -30.98 25.65
N GLN A 167 -11.41 -32.15 25.96
CA GLN A 167 -10.89 -33.08 24.95
C GLN A 167 -12.00 -33.56 24.02
N ASP A 168 -13.17 -33.91 24.55
CA ASP A 168 -14.34 -34.28 23.75
C ASP A 168 -14.78 -33.14 22.82
N GLU A 169 -14.78 -31.89 23.30
CA GLU A 169 -15.08 -30.71 22.47
C GLU A 169 -14.05 -30.52 21.36
N ILE A 170 -12.76 -30.68 21.66
CA ILE A 170 -11.67 -30.64 20.69
C ILE A 170 -11.86 -31.73 19.62
N PHE A 171 -12.18 -32.96 20.03
CA PHE A 171 -12.48 -34.08 19.12
C PHE A 171 -13.66 -33.77 18.21
N ALA A 172 -14.78 -33.31 18.76
CA ALA A 172 -15.97 -32.97 18.00
C ALA A 172 -15.69 -31.89 16.95
N ARG A 173 -14.91 -30.86 17.29
CA ARG A 173 -14.54 -29.78 16.35
C ARG A 173 -13.59 -30.27 15.26
N ARG A 174 -12.60 -31.10 15.59
CA ARG A 174 -11.62 -31.64 14.63
C ARG A 174 -12.25 -32.64 13.66
N ILE A 175 -13.12 -33.52 14.15
CA ILE A 175 -13.80 -34.55 13.34
C ILE A 175 -14.96 -33.92 12.56
N GLY A 176 -15.73 -33.02 13.17
CA GLY A 176 -16.88 -32.36 12.54
C GLY A 176 -16.49 -31.40 11.41
N ALA A 177 -15.30 -30.79 11.47
CA ALA A 177 -14.81 -29.90 10.41
C ALA A 177 -14.27 -30.62 9.16
N GLY A 178 -14.03 -31.94 9.22
CA GLY A 178 -13.52 -32.74 8.09
C GLY A 178 -14.61 -33.39 7.22
N SER A 179 -15.89 -33.11 7.48
CA SER A 179 -17.04 -33.83 6.88
C SER A 179 -17.94 -32.96 5.97
N GLY A 180 -17.46 -31.81 5.50
CA GLY A 180 -18.22 -30.85 4.68
C GLY A 180 -17.54 -30.49 3.38
#